data_AF-A0AAV3YFZ1-F1
#
_entry.id   AF-A0AAV3YFZ1-F1
#
_cell.length_a   1.000
_cell.length_b   1.000
_cell.length_c   1.000
_cell.angle_alpha   90.00
_cell.angle_beta   90.00
_cell.angle_gamma   90.00
#
_symmetry.space_group_name_H-M   'P 1'
#
loop_
_entity.id
_entity.type
_entity.pdbx_description
1 polymer ?
#
loop_
_entity_poly.entity_id
_entity_poly.type
_entity_poly.pdbx_seq_one_letter_code
_entity_poly.pdbx_strand_id
1 'polypeptide(L)'
;MRNNIELLKTVISELQEEKENLNKKPQITCDCRVTETAEVARLKRRVKILKQRVRDIKMKAEVGKSRVLTLQKRNSALKKEVFKLRSKNCDLKDKVDSRDLEVSKITSLVAEERGEVNLKSSAKNAFTDELRQTVISLVCVAGVSAAKVRDVIQIVSENIFNYKITQPLPCAQTVGNMCDEGFVLSNLQVAQSLARNDYATLHSDGTSRDGKKIVGK
;
A
#
# COMPACT_ATOMS: atom_id res chain seq x y z
N MET A 1 15.79 65.92 -110.41
CA MET A 1 16.43 64.60 -110.19
C MET A 1 17.01 64.45 -108.78
N ARG A 2 17.78 65.40 -108.22
CA ARG A 2 18.33 65.29 -106.84
C ARG A 2 17.27 65.13 -105.73
N ASN A 3 16.20 65.92 -105.73
CA ASN A 3 15.16 65.83 -104.69
C ASN A 3 14.47 64.47 -104.65
N ASN A 4 14.29 63.81 -105.80
CA ASN A 4 13.70 62.47 -105.85
C ASN A 4 14.65 61.41 -105.28
N ILE A 5 15.96 61.60 -105.40
CA ILE A 5 16.97 60.69 -104.84
C ILE A 5 17.03 60.81 -103.32
N GLU A 6 16.92 62.01 -102.76
CA GLU A 6 16.82 62.18 -101.30
C GLU A 6 15.53 61.60 -100.74
N LEU A 7 14.39 61.84 -101.40
CA LEU A 7 13.11 61.26 -100.98
C LEU A 7 13.17 59.72 -100.98
N LEU A 8 13.78 59.13 -102.01
CA LEU A 8 13.98 57.68 -102.09
C LEU A 8 14.89 57.15 -100.98
N LYS A 9 15.93 57.89 -100.58
CA LYS A 9 16.78 57.48 -99.45
C LYS A 9 16.03 57.50 -98.13
N THR A 10 15.20 58.52 -97.90
CA THR A 10 14.37 58.60 -96.69
C THR A 10 13.38 57.44 -96.63
N VAL A 11 12.67 57.17 -97.72
CA VAL A 11 11.74 56.04 -97.81
C VAL A 11 12.46 54.70 -97.62
N ILE A 12 13.66 54.53 -98.16
CA ILE A 12 14.46 53.31 -97.95
C ILE A 12 14.84 53.16 -96.47
N SER A 13 15.24 54.24 -95.79
CA SER A 13 15.58 54.20 -94.36
C SER A 13 14.35 53.87 -93.49
N GLU A 14 13.19 54.47 -93.78
CA GLU A 14 11.93 54.19 -93.08
C GLU A 14 11.50 52.73 -93.29
N LEU A 15 11.59 52.20 -94.51
CA LEU A 15 11.28 50.80 -94.80
C LEU A 15 12.27 49.83 -94.15
N GLN A 16 13.55 50.22 -93.99
CA GLN A 16 14.53 49.42 -93.25
C GLN A 16 14.21 49.37 -91.76
N GLU A 17 13.83 50.51 -91.17
CA GLU A 17 13.40 50.57 -89.78
C GLU A 17 12.11 49.77 -89.54
N GLU A 18 11.13 49.89 -90.44
CA GLU A 18 9.88 49.11 -90.39
C GLU A 18 10.15 47.60 -90.52
N LYS A 19 11.05 47.20 -91.42
CA LYS A 19 11.46 45.79 -91.57
C LYS A 19 12.13 45.26 -90.31
N GLU A 20 13.03 46.02 -89.69
CA GLU A 20 13.68 45.64 -88.42
C GLU A 20 12.66 45.52 -87.28
N ASN A 21 11.70 46.44 -87.20
CA ASN A 21 10.62 46.39 -86.21
C ASN A 21 9.67 45.19 -86.43
N LEU A 22 9.33 44.90 -87.69
CA LEU A 22 8.55 43.72 -88.07
C LEU A 22 9.29 42.42 -87.80
N ASN A 23 10.62 42.37 -87.88
CA ASN A 23 11.40 41.18 -87.58
C ASN A 23 11.56 40.93 -86.07
N LYS A 24 11.63 42.00 -85.26
CA LYS A 24 11.68 41.92 -83.78
C LYS A 24 10.35 41.50 -83.16
N LYS A 25 9.21 41.85 -83.78
CA LYS A 25 7.87 41.58 -83.25
C LYS A 25 7.56 40.06 -83.10
N PRO A 26 7.82 39.19 -84.09
CA PRO A 26 7.72 37.73 -83.96
C PRO A 26 8.61 37.16 -82.84
N GLN A 27 9.84 37.65 -82.74
CA GLN A 27 10.82 37.22 -81.73
C GLN A 27 10.32 37.52 -80.31
N ILE A 28 9.82 38.74 -80.06
CA ILE A 28 9.25 39.10 -78.75
C ILE A 28 8.01 38.24 -78.43
N THR A 29 7.17 37.96 -79.44
CA THR A 29 5.99 37.11 -79.25
C THR A 29 6.30 35.63 -79.03
N CYS A 30 7.43 35.11 -79.51
CA CYS A 30 7.83 33.73 -79.22
C CYS A 30 8.41 33.61 -77.80
N ASP A 31 9.23 34.57 -77.38
CA ASP A 31 9.86 34.56 -76.06
C ASP A 31 8.82 34.72 -74.93
N CYS A 32 7.80 35.56 -75.12
CA CYS A 32 6.71 35.68 -74.13
C CYS A 32 5.88 34.38 -74.02
N ARG A 33 5.61 33.68 -75.13
CA ARG A 33 4.90 32.39 -75.10
C ARG A 33 5.71 31.29 -74.42
N VAL A 34 7.03 31.26 -74.62
CA VAL A 34 7.93 30.29 -73.95
C VAL A 34 7.96 30.53 -72.43
N THR A 35 7.98 31.79 -71.99
CA THR A 35 7.95 32.12 -70.54
C THR A 35 6.59 31.82 -69.91
N GLU A 36 5.49 32.13 -70.57
CA GLU A 36 4.13 31.79 -70.12
C GLU A 36 3.91 30.28 -70.01
N THR A 37 4.37 29.49 -70.99
CA THR A 37 4.26 28.03 -70.94
C THR A 37 5.08 27.39 -69.82
N ALA A 38 6.27 27.92 -69.55
CA ALA A 38 7.09 27.52 -68.40
C ALA A 38 6.40 27.84 -67.05
N GLU A 39 5.79 29.02 -66.94
CA GLU A 39 5.02 29.43 -65.76
C GLU A 39 3.77 28.55 -65.54
N VAL A 40 3.03 28.24 -66.60
CA VAL A 40 1.89 27.31 -66.54
C VAL A 40 2.34 25.92 -66.07
N ALA A 41 3.46 25.41 -66.57
CA ALA A 41 4.02 24.15 -66.11
C ALA A 41 4.41 24.18 -64.62
N ARG A 42 5.03 25.29 -64.17
CA ARG A 42 5.38 25.52 -62.76
C ARG A 42 4.14 25.54 -61.86
N LEU A 43 3.11 26.29 -62.25
CA LEU A 43 1.83 26.37 -61.53
C LEU A 43 1.13 25.01 -61.46
N LYS A 44 1.09 24.25 -62.56
CA LYS A 44 0.54 22.87 -62.57
C LYS A 44 1.24 21.96 -61.56
N ARG A 45 2.58 22.02 -61.45
CA ARG A 45 3.33 21.26 -60.43
C ARG A 45 2.96 21.69 -59.02
N ARG A 46 2.90 23.01 -58.75
CA ARG A 46 2.49 23.55 -57.44
C ARG A 46 1.09 23.10 -57.05
N VAL A 47 0.13 23.15 -57.98
CA VAL A 47 -1.24 22.67 -57.75
C VAL A 47 -1.26 21.18 -57.41
N LYS A 48 -0.47 20.35 -58.10
CA LYS A 48 -0.36 18.91 -57.80
C LYS A 48 0.15 18.66 -56.38
N ILE A 49 1.21 19.38 -55.97
CA ILE A 49 1.79 19.29 -54.62
C ILE A 49 0.77 19.73 -53.55
N LEU A 50 0.09 20.86 -53.78
CA LEU A 50 -0.93 21.38 -52.85
C LEU A 50 -2.10 20.40 -52.70
N LYS A 51 -2.59 19.82 -53.80
CA LYS A 51 -3.62 18.78 -53.75
C LYS A 51 -3.20 17.57 -52.91
N GLN A 52 -1.94 17.13 -53.02
CA GLN A 52 -1.43 16.05 -52.19
C GLN A 52 -1.39 16.46 -50.71
N ARG A 53 -0.85 17.64 -50.39
CA ARG A 53 -0.81 18.16 -49.01
C ARG A 53 -2.20 18.26 -48.38
N VAL A 54 -3.20 18.72 -49.13
CA VAL A 54 -4.58 18.79 -48.66
C VAL A 54 -5.12 17.39 -48.31
N ARG A 55 -4.83 16.37 -49.13
CA ARG A 55 -5.21 14.98 -48.81
C ARG A 55 -4.53 14.50 -47.52
N ASP A 56 -3.23 14.74 -47.38
CA ASP A 56 -2.46 14.29 -46.21
C ASP A 56 -2.97 14.95 -44.92
N ILE A 57 -3.26 16.26 -44.98
CA ILE A 57 -3.85 17.01 -43.85
C ILE A 57 -5.23 16.44 -43.50
N LYS A 58 -6.07 16.16 -44.51
CA LYS A 58 -7.40 15.58 -44.28
C LYS A 58 -7.30 14.21 -43.59
N MET A 59 -6.39 13.34 -44.03
CA MET A 59 -6.17 12.05 -43.37
C MET A 59 -5.69 12.21 -41.92
N LYS A 60 -4.73 13.10 -41.66
CA LYS A 60 -4.27 13.39 -40.29
C LYS A 60 -5.40 13.93 -39.40
N ALA A 61 -6.28 14.77 -39.94
CA ALA A 61 -7.43 15.29 -39.22
C ALA A 61 -8.43 14.18 -38.82
N GLU A 62 -8.73 13.23 -39.71
CA GLU A 62 -9.61 12.09 -39.40
C GLU A 62 -9.00 11.15 -38.34
N VAL A 63 -7.68 10.89 -38.44
CA VAL A 63 -6.95 10.15 -37.38
C VAL A 63 -7.00 10.91 -36.05
N GLY A 64 -6.83 12.24 -36.08
CA GLY A 64 -6.98 13.07 -34.88
C GLY A 64 -8.38 12.95 -34.26
N LYS A 65 -9.42 13.04 -35.09
CA LYS A 65 -10.83 12.94 -34.67
C LYS A 65 -11.14 11.60 -34.00
N SER A 66 -10.70 10.49 -34.61
CA SER A 66 -10.90 9.15 -34.03
C SER A 66 -10.16 8.95 -32.70
N ARG A 67 -8.95 9.50 -32.58
CA ARG A 67 -8.20 9.51 -31.30
C ARG A 67 -8.93 10.31 -30.22
N VAL A 68 -9.46 11.48 -30.55
CA VAL A 68 -10.25 12.31 -29.60
C VAL A 68 -11.47 11.55 -29.09
N LEU A 69 -12.24 10.91 -29.97
CA LEU A 69 -13.41 10.11 -29.57
C LEU A 69 -13.02 8.95 -28.64
N THR A 70 -11.90 8.30 -28.92
CA THR A 70 -11.38 7.20 -28.08
C THR A 70 -10.98 7.72 -26.69
N LEU A 71 -10.28 8.85 -26.62
CA LEU A 71 -9.90 9.48 -25.36
C LEU A 71 -11.12 9.95 -24.56
N GLN A 72 -12.15 10.49 -25.21
CA GLN A 72 -13.40 10.88 -24.55
C GLN A 72 -14.10 9.68 -23.90
N LYS A 73 -14.20 8.55 -24.62
CA LYS A 73 -14.75 7.30 -24.06
C LYS A 73 -13.94 6.78 -22.88
N ARG A 74 -12.61 6.82 -22.96
CA ARG A 74 -11.73 6.41 -21.86
C ARG A 74 -11.89 7.31 -20.64
N ASN A 75 -12.00 8.62 -20.85
CA ASN A 75 -12.18 9.59 -19.77
C ASN A 75 -13.53 9.41 -19.07
N SER A 76 -14.62 9.16 -19.81
CA SER A 76 -15.92 8.89 -19.19
C SER A 76 -15.94 7.58 -18.39
N ALA A 77 -15.26 6.54 -18.86
CA ALA A 77 -15.07 5.30 -18.10
C ALA A 77 -14.27 5.52 -16.81
N LEU A 78 -13.15 6.26 -16.89
CA LEU A 78 -12.33 6.60 -15.72
C LEU A 78 -13.11 7.40 -14.68
N LYS A 79 -13.94 8.37 -15.11
CA LYS A 79 -14.82 9.12 -14.18
C LYS A 79 -15.77 8.21 -13.41
N LYS A 80 -16.37 7.21 -14.08
CA LYS A 80 -17.25 6.23 -13.43
C LYS A 80 -16.48 5.38 -12.42
N GLU A 81 -15.27 4.93 -12.76
CA GLU A 81 -14.43 4.16 -11.83
C GLU A 81 -14.03 4.99 -10.61
N VAL A 82 -13.66 6.26 -10.79
CA VAL A 82 -13.36 7.17 -9.67
C VAL A 82 -14.57 7.32 -8.73
N PHE A 83 -15.78 7.43 -9.28
CA PHE A 83 -16.99 7.51 -8.46
C PHE A 83 -17.22 6.24 -7.64
N LYS A 84 -17.08 5.05 -8.25
CA LYS A 84 -17.18 3.77 -7.54
C LYS A 84 -16.14 3.63 -6.43
N LEU A 85 -14.89 4.00 -6.72
CA LEU A 85 -13.81 3.93 -5.73
C LEU A 85 -14.06 4.88 -4.56
N ARG A 86 -14.57 6.09 -4.81
CA ARG A 86 -14.98 7.01 -3.75
C ARG A 86 -16.07 6.43 -2.86
N SER A 87 -17.11 5.83 -3.44
CA SER A 87 -18.18 5.17 -2.68
C SER A 87 -17.63 4.06 -1.78
N LYS A 88 -16.80 3.15 -2.35
CA LYS A 88 -16.18 2.07 -1.59
C LYS A 88 -15.30 2.59 -0.45
N ASN A 89 -14.62 3.72 -0.65
CA ASN A 89 -13.77 4.31 0.38
C ASN A 89 -14.61 4.89 1.53
N CYS A 90 -15.76 5.52 1.24
CA CYS A 90 -16.73 5.91 2.27
C CYS A 90 -17.23 4.70 3.06
N ASP A 91 -17.67 3.64 2.38
CA ASP A 91 -18.17 2.43 3.05
C ASP A 91 -17.10 1.77 3.94
N LEU A 92 -15.83 1.77 3.50
CA LEU A 92 -14.72 1.25 4.29
C LEU A 92 -14.43 2.12 5.50
N LYS A 93 -14.51 3.44 5.36
CA LYS A 93 -14.32 4.37 6.48
C LYS A 93 -15.37 4.14 7.56
N ASP A 94 -16.65 4.06 7.18
CA ASP A 94 -17.74 3.81 8.13
C ASP A 94 -17.56 2.47 8.87
N LYS A 95 -17.05 1.44 8.17
CA LYS A 95 -16.72 0.15 8.78
C LYS A 95 -15.57 0.24 9.77
N VAL A 96 -14.53 1.02 9.48
CA VAL A 96 -13.41 1.24 10.40
C VAL A 96 -13.90 1.97 11.65
N ASP A 97 -14.64 3.07 11.48
CA ASP A 97 -15.18 3.84 12.60
C ASP A 97 -16.08 2.97 13.50
N SER A 98 -16.91 2.10 12.91
CA SER A 98 -17.72 1.13 13.67
C SER A 98 -16.88 0.12 14.44
N ARG A 99 -15.74 -0.33 13.89
CA ARG A 99 -14.86 -1.30 14.57
C ARG A 99 -14.07 -0.65 15.68
N ASP A 100 -13.63 0.59 15.51
CA ASP A 100 -12.95 1.36 16.55
C ASP A 100 -13.86 1.60 17.76
N LEU A 101 -15.15 1.84 17.53
CA LEU A 101 -16.16 1.91 18.60
C LEU A 101 -16.32 0.57 19.32
N GLU A 102 -16.36 -0.55 18.59
CA GLU A 102 -16.47 -1.89 19.16
C GLU A 102 -15.23 -2.24 20.00
N VAL A 103 -14.04 -1.94 19.49
CA VAL A 103 -12.77 -2.12 20.22
C VAL A 103 -12.73 -1.26 21.46
N SER A 104 -13.16 0.00 21.38
CA SER A 104 -13.23 0.91 22.54
C SER A 104 -14.15 0.33 23.62
N LYS A 105 -15.33 -0.16 23.23
CA LYS A 105 -16.27 -0.80 24.15
C LYS A 105 -15.68 -2.05 24.81
N ILE A 106 -15.05 -2.93 24.03
CA ILE A 106 -14.37 -4.12 24.57
C ILE A 106 -13.25 -3.72 25.51
N THR A 107 -12.46 -2.70 25.16
CA THR A 107 -11.37 -2.21 26.01
C THR A 107 -11.89 -1.70 27.35
N SER A 108 -13.00 -0.95 27.35
CA SER A 108 -13.67 -0.51 28.58
C SER A 108 -14.15 -1.69 29.42
N LEU A 109 -14.83 -2.67 28.81
CA LEU A 109 -15.29 -3.87 29.52
C LEU A 109 -14.12 -4.67 30.13
N VAL A 110 -13.03 -4.84 29.39
CA VAL A 110 -11.82 -5.51 29.90
C VAL A 110 -11.20 -4.71 31.05
N ALA A 111 -11.22 -3.38 31.01
CA ALA A 111 -10.73 -2.55 32.10
C ALA A 111 -11.62 -2.66 33.35
N GLU A 112 -12.94 -2.69 33.18
CA GLU A 112 -13.91 -2.95 34.25
C GLU A 112 -13.69 -4.33 34.87
N GLU A 113 -13.63 -5.39 34.07
CA GLU A 113 -13.34 -6.75 34.55
C GLU A 113 -11.98 -6.83 35.26
N ARG A 114 -10.94 -6.18 34.76
CA ARG A 114 -9.64 -6.11 35.44
C ARG A 114 -9.72 -5.35 36.76
N GLY A 115 -10.48 -4.26 36.82
CA GLY A 115 -10.74 -3.50 38.04
C GLY A 115 -11.51 -4.32 39.08
N GLU A 116 -12.48 -5.10 38.64
CA GLU A 116 -13.26 -6.02 39.48
C GLU A 116 -12.42 -7.22 39.95
N VAL A 117 -11.54 -7.76 39.10
CA VAL A 117 -10.57 -8.81 39.49
C VAL A 117 -9.54 -8.28 40.49
N ASN A 118 -9.33 -6.96 40.55
CA ASN A 118 -8.42 -6.33 41.52
C ASN A 118 -9.02 -6.17 42.94
N LEU A 119 -10.25 -6.65 43.20
CA LEU A 119 -10.94 -6.38 44.47
C LEU A 119 -10.70 -7.35 45.63
N LYS A 120 -9.90 -8.44 45.52
CA LYS A 120 -9.63 -9.30 46.71
C LYS A 120 -8.24 -9.94 46.87
N SER A 121 -7.36 -9.96 45.86
CA SER A 121 -6.08 -10.70 45.94
C SER A 121 -4.83 -9.83 46.11
N SER A 122 -4.76 -8.64 45.49
CA SER A 122 -3.50 -7.87 45.49
C SER A 122 -3.16 -7.18 46.82
N ALA A 123 -4.15 -7.01 47.72
CA ALA A 123 -3.95 -6.35 49.02
C ALA A 123 -3.63 -7.31 50.18
N LYS A 124 -3.54 -8.64 49.94
CA LYS A 124 -3.35 -9.64 51.02
C LYS A 124 -2.10 -10.51 50.93
N ASN A 125 -1.33 -10.43 49.85
CA ASN A 125 -0.09 -11.20 49.76
C ASN A 125 1.03 -10.44 50.46
N ALA A 126 1.25 -10.74 51.74
CA ALA A 126 2.33 -10.16 52.56
C ALA A 126 3.75 -10.44 52.03
N PHE A 127 3.88 -11.30 51.00
CA PHE A 127 5.12 -11.80 50.45
C PHE A 127 5.04 -11.83 48.91
N THR A 128 6.15 -11.52 48.24
CA THR A 128 6.21 -11.51 46.76
C THR A 128 6.11 -12.92 46.18
N ASP A 129 5.67 -13.02 44.93
CA ASP A 129 5.47 -14.32 44.27
C ASP A 129 6.77 -15.12 44.12
N GLU A 130 7.91 -14.45 43.93
CA GLU A 130 9.23 -15.11 43.85
C GLU A 130 9.60 -15.79 45.18
N LEU A 131 9.32 -15.11 46.30
CA LEU A 131 9.57 -15.67 47.63
C LEU A 131 8.63 -16.86 47.89
N ARG A 132 7.35 -16.75 47.51
CA ARG A 132 6.37 -17.83 47.62
C ARG A 132 6.80 -19.05 46.82
N GLN A 133 7.26 -18.86 45.60
CA GLN A 133 7.73 -19.93 44.72
C GLN A 133 8.99 -20.62 45.29
N THR A 134 9.90 -19.84 45.88
CA THR A 134 11.08 -20.35 46.57
C THR A 134 10.70 -21.17 47.80
N VAL A 135 9.76 -20.68 48.60
CA VAL A 135 9.24 -21.38 49.79
C VAL A 135 8.57 -22.71 49.41
N ILE A 136 7.71 -22.71 48.38
CA ILE A 136 7.06 -23.93 47.88
C ILE A 136 8.12 -24.93 47.39
N SER A 137 9.15 -24.46 46.68
CA SER A 137 10.23 -25.31 46.19
C SER A 137 11.04 -25.93 47.33
N LEU A 138 11.34 -25.15 48.39
CA LEU A 138 12.03 -25.67 49.58
C LEU A 138 11.23 -26.78 50.27
N VAL A 139 9.91 -26.63 50.38
CA VAL A 139 9.06 -27.64 51.03
C VAL A 139 8.85 -28.86 50.14
N CYS A 140 8.38 -28.64 48.90
CA CYS A 140 7.94 -29.72 48.02
C CYS A 140 9.09 -30.45 47.32
N VAL A 141 10.17 -29.75 46.98
CA VAL A 141 11.30 -30.33 46.21
C VAL A 141 12.44 -30.72 47.14
N ALA A 142 12.86 -29.81 48.02
CA ALA A 142 13.97 -30.06 48.93
C ALA A 142 13.55 -30.80 50.23
N GLY A 143 12.26 -31.01 50.46
CA GLY A 143 11.74 -31.75 51.62
C GLY A 143 11.93 -31.02 52.96
N VAL A 144 12.10 -29.69 52.94
CA VAL A 144 12.28 -28.90 54.16
C VAL A 144 10.93 -28.76 54.87
N SER A 145 10.87 -29.15 56.14
CA SER A 145 9.68 -28.94 56.97
C SER A 145 9.28 -27.45 57.00
N ALA A 146 7.99 -27.15 56.89
CA ALA A 146 7.45 -25.79 56.94
C ALA A 146 7.92 -25.00 58.18
N ALA A 147 8.14 -25.68 59.31
CA ALA A 147 8.66 -25.06 60.54
C ALA A 147 10.13 -24.60 60.43
N LYS A 148 10.89 -25.18 59.51
CA LYS A 148 12.33 -24.94 59.32
C LYS A 148 12.66 -24.03 58.14
N VAL A 149 11.70 -23.76 57.26
CA VAL A 149 11.92 -22.90 56.08
C VAL A 149 12.49 -21.53 56.46
N ARG A 150 11.98 -20.91 57.53
CA ARG A 150 12.52 -19.64 58.04
C ARG A 150 14.00 -19.73 58.39
N ASP A 151 14.37 -20.76 59.16
CA ASP A 151 15.74 -20.97 59.61
C ASP A 151 16.66 -21.20 58.40
N VAL A 152 16.22 -22.01 57.42
CA VAL A 152 16.98 -22.28 56.20
C VAL A 152 17.23 -21.01 55.40
N ILE A 153 16.20 -20.17 55.19
CA ILE A 153 16.34 -18.91 54.45
C ILE A 153 17.34 -17.98 55.17
N GLN A 154 17.25 -17.86 56.49
CA GLN A 154 18.17 -17.03 57.28
C GLN A 154 19.62 -17.53 57.21
N ILE A 155 19.83 -18.84 57.38
CA ILE A 155 21.17 -19.46 57.35
C ILE A 155 21.80 -19.28 55.97
N VAL A 156 21.02 -19.47 54.90
CA VAL A 156 21.50 -19.30 53.52
C VAL A 156 21.82 -17.84 53.23
N SER A 157 20.96 -16.89 53.64
CA SER A 157 21.22 -15.48 53.40
C SER A 157 22.47 -14.99 54.11
N GLU A 158 22.66 -15.39 55.37
CA GLU A 158 23.79 -14.96 56.19
C GLU A 158 25.09 -15.63 55.77
N ASN A 159 25.10 -16.95 55.52
CA ASN A 159 26.35 -17.68 55.28
C ASN A 159 26.80 -17.68 53.81
N ILE A 160 25.86 -17.65 52.86
CA ILE A 160 26.19 -17.70 51.42
C ILE A 160 26.27 -16.30 50.84
N PHE A 161 25.33 -15.43 51.19
CA PHE A 161 25.22 -14.10 50.59
C PHE A 161 25.73 -12.97 51.48
N ASN A 162 26.19 -13.29 52.70
CA ASN A 162 26.61 -12.32 53.71
C ASN A 162 25.56 -11.20 53.91
N TYR A 163 24.28 -11.56 53.80
CA TYR A 163 23.14 -10.65 53.84
C TYR A 163 22.23 -11.02 55.00
N LYS A 164 22.02 -10.05 55.90
CA LYS A 164 21.12 -10.20 57.04
C LYS A 164 19.73 -9.68 56.68
N ILE A 165 18.77 -10.60 56.58
CA ILE A 165 17.39 -10.25 56.28
C ILE A 165 16.77 -9.50 57.48
N THR A 166 16.28 -8.29 57.24
CA THR A 166 15.59 -7.46 58.25
C THR A 166 14.06 -7.53 58.13
N GLN A 167 13.55 -7.98 56.99
CA GLN A 167 12.12 -8.13 56.72
C GLN A 167 11.55 -9.37 57.43
N PRO A 168 10.26 -9.36 57.79
CA PRO A 168 9.64 -10.52 58.41
C PRO A 168 9.69 -11.70 57.43
N LEU A 169 10.16 -12.86 57.88
CA LEU A 169 10.13 -14.10 57.13
C LEU A 169 8.82 -14.85 57.39
N PRO A 170 8.34 -15.67 56.42
CA PRO A 170 7.10 -16.41 56.58
C PRO A 170 7.23 -17.43 57.73
N CYS A 171 6.25 -17.44 58.64
CA CYS A 171 6.17 -18.42 59.72
C CYS A 171 5.60 -19.76 59.20
N ALA A 172 5.71 -20.81 60.01
CA ALA A 172 5.29 -22.16 59.63
C ALA A 172 3.85 -22.24 59.09
N GLN A 173 2.92 -21.53 59.74
CA GLN A 173 1.52 -21.48 59.29
C GLN A 173 1.39 -20.79 57.92
N THR A 174 2.08 -19.67 57.74
CA THR A 174 2.08 -18.95 56.46
C THR A 174 2.67 -19.80 55.34
N VAL A 175 3.74 -20.53 55.61
CA VAL A 175 4.34 -21.49 54.66
C VAL A 175 3.35 -22.60 54.31
N GLY A 176 2.64 -23.15 55.29
CA GLY A 176 1.58 -24.14 55.06
C GLY A 176 0.50 -23.60 54.14
N ASN A 177 -0.03 -22.42 54.45
CA ASN A 177 -1.05 -21.76 53.62
C ASN A 177 -0.56 -21.51 52.18
N MET A 178 0.72 -21.12 52.00
CA MET A 178 1.31 -20.94 50.66
C MET A 178 1.37 -22.26 49.88
N CYS A 179 1.70 -23.37 50.54
CA CYS A 179 1.74 -24.69 49.90
C CYS A 179 0.34 -25.18 49.53
N ASP A 180 -0.65 -25.00 50.42
CA ASP A 180 -2.03 -25.37 50.16
C ASP A 180 -2.63 -24.56 49.01
N GLU A 181 -2.38 -23.25 48.98
CA GLU A 181 -2.77 -22.39 47.87
C GLU A 181 -2.10 -22.82 46.56
N GLY A 182 -0.80 -23.10 46.58
CA GLY A 182 -0.06 -23.61 45.42
C GLY A 182 -0.67 -24.92 44.89
N PHE A 183 -1.05 -25.83 45.78
CA PHE A 183 -1.72 -27.08 45.43
C PHE A 183 -3.10 -26.84 44.78
N VAL A 184 -3.91 -25.96 45.36
CA VAL A 184 -5.23 -25.62 44.81
C VAL A 184 -5.10 -24.94 43.45
N LEU A 185 -4.17 -24.00 43.29
CA LEU A 185 -3.92 -23.31 42.02
C LEU A 185 -3.44 -24.29 40.94
N SER A 186 -2.56 -25.24 41.29
CA SER A 186 -2.12 -26.29 40.37
C SER A 186 -3.31 -27.13 39.89
N ASN A 187 -4.18 -27.58 40.81
CA ASN A 187 -5.37 -28.34 40.45
C ASN A 187 -6.35 -27.53 39.60
N LEU A 188 -6.54 -26.25 39.91
CA LEU A 188 -7.40 -25.36 39.12
C LEU A 188 -6.83 -25.15 37.71
N GLN A 189 -5.52 -24.97 37.57
CA GLN A 189 -4.85 -24.82 36.28
C GLN A 189 -4.97 -26.09 35.44
N VAL A 190 -4.84 -27.27 36.06
CA VAL A 190 -5.09 -28.56 35.40
C VAL A 190 -6.55 -28.63 34.96
N ALA A 191 -7.52 -28.34 35.83
CA ALA A 191 -8.94 -28.37 35.50
C ALA A 191 -9.31 -27.40 34.36
N GLN A 192 -8.77 -26.18 34.37
CA GLN A 192 -8.96 -25.21 33.28
C GLN A 192 -8.30 -25.67 31.98
N SER A 193 -7.13 -26.29 32.06
CA SER A 193 -6.45 -26.86 30.90
C SER A 193 -7.26 -28.03 30.32
N LEU A 194 -7.85 -28.87 31.16
CA LEU A 194 -8.77 -29.92 30.74
C LEU A 194 -10.05 -29.36 30.10
N ALA A 195 -10.61 -28.28 30.66
CA ALA A 195 -11.83 -27.66 30.13
C ALA A 195 -11.63 -26.96 28.77
N ARG A 196 -10.41 -26.50 28.48
CA ARG A 196 -10.06 -25.83 27.21
C ARG A 196 -9.66 -26.78 26.08
N ASN A 197 -9.36 -28.04 26.41
CA ASN A 197 -8.89 -29.01 25.43
C ASN A 197 -9.93 -30.11 25.25
N ASP A 198 -10.31 -30.38 23.99
CA ASP A 198 -11.31 -31.41 23.66
C ASP A 198 -10.81 -32.84 23.94
N TYR A 199 -9.48 -33.01 23.97
CA TYR A 199 -8.82 -34.29 24.23
C TYR A 199 -7.80 -34.13 25.35
N ALA A 200 -8.07 -34.76 26.49
CA ALA A 200 -7.12 -34.88 27.58
C ALA A 200 -6.73 -36.33 27.80
N THR A 201 -5.42 -36.56 27.91
CA THR A 201 -4.90 -37.87 28.30
C THR A 201 -4.50 -37.79 29.77
N LEU A 202 -5.27 -38.41 30.66
CA LEU A 202 -4.88 -38.53 32.06
C LEU A 202 -3.93 -39.73 32.18
N HIS A 203 -2.69 -39.45 32.52
CA HIS A 203 -1.74 -40.46 32.93
C HIS A 203 -1.97 -40.74 34.42
N SER A 204 -2.44 -41.95 34.75
CA SER A 204 -2.40 -42.43 36.13
C SER A 204 -0.94 -42.67 36.53
N ASP A 205 -0.65 -42.59 37.83
CA ASP A 205 0.66 -42.78 38.47
C ASP A 205 1.25 -44.21 38.32
N GLY A 206 0.80 -44.98 37.34
CA GLY A 206 1.26 -46.34 37.07
C GLY A 206 0.71 -47.39 38.06
N THR A 207 -0.08 -47.01 39.06
CA THR A 207 -0.66 -47.97 40.01
C THR A 207 -2.06 -48.46 39.63
N SER A 208 -2.74 -47.75 38.72
CA SER A 208 -4.01 -48.20 38.15
C SER A 208 -3.78 -49.26 37.06
N ARG A 209 -4.38 -50.44 37.24
CA ARG A 209 -4.41 -51.54 36.26
C ARG A 209 -5.18 -51.20 34.97
N ASP A 210 -5.95 -50.13 34.99
CA ASP A 210 -6.66 -49.64 33.82
C ASP A 210 -5.71 -48.77 33.00
N GLY A 211 -5.47 -49.13 31.73
CA GLY A 211 -4.64 -48.36 30.80
C GLY A 211 -5.11 -46.91 30.60
N LYS A 212 -4.38 -46.15 29.75
CA LYS A 212 -4.62 -44.72 29.48
C LYS A 212 -6.12 -44.38 29.39
N LYS A 213 -6.63 -43.64 30.37
CA LYS A 213 -8.00 -43.11 30.36
C LYS A 213 -8.00 -41.82 29.55
N ILE A 214 -8.50 -41.93 28.31
CA ILE A 214 -8.82 -40.76 27.49
C ILE A 214 -10.15 -40.25 27.99
N VAL A 215 -10.17 -39.00 28.48
CA VAL A 215 -11.41 -38.35 28.91
C VAL A 215 -11.66 -37.22 27.92
N GLY A 216 -12.70 -37.40 27.11
CA GLY A 216 -13.18 -36.41 26.13
C GLY A 216 -14.70 -36.30 26.23
N LYS A 217 -15.24 -35.18 25.77
CA LYS A 217 -16.68 -35.02 25.51
C LYS A 217 -17.01 -35.50 24.10
#